data_AF-A0A022L605-F1
#
_entry.id   AF-A0A022L605-F1
#
_cell.length_a   1.000
_cell.length_b   1.000
_cell.length_c   1.000
_cell.angle_alpha   90.00
_cell.angle_beta   90.00
_cell.angle_gamma   90.00
#
_symmetry.space_group_name_H-M   'P 1'
#
loop_
_entity.id
_entity.type
_entity.pdbx_description
1 polymer ?
#
loop_
_entity_poly.entity_id
_entity_poly.type
_entity_poly.pdbx_seq_one_letter_code
_entity_poly.pdbx_strand_id
1 'polypeptide(L)'
;MTTPHADGPETDKAAWAGGDAEDVAAARAVDEESGAAPSEAVEGEIVEDDPAPSADGATDGGAGEPSSEDPSAALQAQLDERTADLQRVSAEFANYRRRVERDRQTIIDTAKGSVLTELLTIVDDLERARAHGDLEEGPLKAFADRIHSVLASQGVEPFGEEGDPFDPSVHEAVQDESEGSEPVLGTILRKGYRHGERTLRSAMVTVR
;
A
#
# COMPACT_ATOMS: atom_id res chain seq x y z
N MET A 1 -52.75 -57.82 31.37
CA MET A 1 -52.68 -57.11 32.68
C MET A 1 -51.21 -57.08 33.05
N THR A 2 -50.47 -55.99 33.20
CA THR A 2 -50.73 -54.55 33.26
C THR A 2 -49.35 -53.88 33.24
N THR A 3 -49.15 -52.84 32.44
CA THR A 3 -48.02 -51.90 32.57
C THR A 3 -48.32 -50.92 33.71
N PRO A 4 -47.30 -50.33 34.37
CA PRO A 4 -47.03 -48.89 34.17
C PRO A 4 -45.52 -48.61 34.14
N HIS A 5 -44.95 -47.78 33.25
CA HIS A 5 -45.00 -46.31 33.12
C HIS A 5 -44.61 -45.51 34.38
N ALA A 6 -43.39 -44.96 34.34
CA ALA A 6 -42.89 -43.76 35.02
C ALA A 6 -41.71 -43.31 34.13
N ASP A 7 -41.65 -42.17 33.44
CA ASP A 7 -42.05 -40.77 33.65
C ASP A 7 -41.15 -40.00 34.62
N GLY A 8 -40.52 -38.93 34.09
CA GLY A 8 -39.59 -38.01 34.77
C GLY A 8 -38.27 -37.75 34.00
N PRO A 9 -37.74 -36.51 34.00
CA PRO A 9 -38.18 -35.49 33.06
C PRO A 9 -37.07 -34.77 32.26
N GLU A 10 -37.53 -34.14 31.18
CA GLU A 10 -37.12 -32.84 30.62
C GLU A 10 -35.72 -32.65 30.02
N THR A 11 -35.72 -32.62 28.69
CA THR A 11 -34.72 -31.98 27.83
C THR A 11 -34.88 -30.46 27.89
N ASP A 12 -33.88 -29.74 28.40
CA ASP A 12 -33.76 -28.29 28.16
C ASP A 12 -33.28 -28.03 26.74
N LYS A 13 -34.25 -27.82 25.85
CA LYS A 13 -34.07 -27.08 24.60
C LYS A 13 -33.92 -25.61 24.98
N ALA A 14 -32.69 -25.12 25.03
CA ALA A 14 -32.43 -23.69 25.02
C ALA A 14 -32.92 -23.12 23.68
N ALA A 15 -34.11 -22.53 23.73
CA ALA A 15 -34.72 -21.77 22.67
C ALA A 15 -33.94 -20.47 22.45
N TRP A 16 -33.19 -20.38 21.36
CA TRP A 16 -32.89 -19.08 20.75
C TRP A 16 -34.07 -18.73 19.86
N ALA A 17 -35.06 -18.11 20.50
CA ALA A 17 -36.18 -17.45 19.85
C ALA A 17 -35.65 -16.39 18.88
N GLY A 18 -36.28 -16.35 17.71
CA GLY A 18 -35.98 -15.40 16.64
C GLY A 18 -36.00 -13.96 17.14
N GLY A 19 -34.93 -13.25 16.78
CA GLY A 19 -34.94 -11.80 16.66
C GLY A 19 -35.22 -11.46 15.21
N ASP A 20 -36.29 -10.70 15.01
CA ASP A 20 -36.85 -10.30 13.74
C ASP A 20 -35.82 -9.66 12.78
N ALA A 21 -35.92 -10.07 11.52
CA ALA A 21 -35.16 -9.55 10.40
C ALA A 21 -35.75 -8.19 9.96
N GLU A 22 -35.70 -7.17 10.81
CA GLU A 22 -36.19 -5.83 10.48
C GLU A 22 -35.51 -4.75 11.35
N ASP A 23 -34.17 -4.70 11.42
CA ASP A 23 -33.46 -3.50 11.93
C ASP A 23 -31.94 -3.52 11.62
N VAL A 24 -31.57 -3.21 10.37
CA VAL A 24 -30.22 -2.68 10.04
C VAL A 24 -30.23 -1.71 8.85
N ALA A 25 -31.42 -1.22 8.47
CA ALA A 25 -31.59 -0.16 7.47
C ALA A 25 -31.78 1.21 8.15
N ALA A 26 -30.88 1.60 9.06
CA ALA A 26 -30.90 2.93 9.67
C ALA A 26 -29.53 3.33 10.25
N ALA A 27 -28.55 3.59 9.38
CA ALA A 27 -27.38 4.39 9.74
C ALA A 27 -26.84 5.08 8.48
N ARG A 28 -27.62 6.03 7.96
CA ARG A 28 -27.20 6.94 6.88
C ARG A 28 -27.74 8.33 7.20
N ALA A 29 -26.97 9.09 7.96
CA ALA A 29 -26.97 10.55 8.03
C ALA A 29 -26.06 10.99 9.19
N VAL A 30 -24.87 11.50 8.86
CA VAL A 30 -24.26 12.56 9.68
C VAL A 30 -23.76 13.61 8.70
N ASP A 31 -24.36 14.79 8.85
CA ASP A 31 -24.24 15.97 8.01
C ASP A 31 -22.81 16.47 7.79
N GLU A 32 -22.57 16.84 6.53
CA GLU A 32 -21.72 17.93 6.08
C GLU A 32 -22.01 19.22 6.87
N GLU A 33 -20.97 19.90 7.35
CA GLU A 33 -20.66 21.30 6.97
C GLU A 33 -19.42 21.78 7.74
N SER A 34 -18.38 22.21 7.00
CA SER A 34 -17.73 23.52 7.15
C SER A 34 -16.25 23.46 6.77
N GLY A 35 -15.90 24.21 5.71
CA GLY A 35 -14.51 24.48 5.35
C GLY A 35 -14.20 24.63 3.86
N ALA A 36 -15.05 25.29 3.08
CA ALA A 36 -14.71 25.74 1.74
C ALA A 36 -14.10 27.15 1.79
N ALA A 37 -12.98 27.37 1.09
CA ALA A 37 -12.69 28.46 0.12
C ALA A 37 -11.15 28.54 -0.13
N PRO A 38 -10.64 29.24 -1.17
CA PRO A 38 -10.35 28.65 -2.49
C PRO A 38 -8.95 29.04 -3.05
N SER A 39 -8.70 28.62 -4.30
CA SER A 39 -7.73 29.19 -5.28
C SER A 39 -6.23 28.96 -4.96
N GLU A 40 -5.32 28.78 -5.91
CA GLU A 40 -5.34 28.92 -7.37
C GLU A 40 -4.14 28.10 -7.87
N ALA A 41 -4.28 27.45 -9.02
CA ALA A 41 -3.17 26.83 -9.71
C ALA A 41 -2.19 27.91 -10.16
N VAL A 42 -0.92 27.75 -9.82
CA VAL A 42 0.17 28.50 -10.47
C VAL A 42 1.11 27.46 -11.06
N GLU A 43 0.79 27.04 -12.28
CA GLU A 43 1.77 26.47 -13.20
C GLU A 43 2.72 27.59 -13.59
N GLY A 44 3.91 27.58 -12.98
CA GLY A 44 5.05 28.35 -13.42
C GLY A 44 6.15 27.39 -13.84
N GLU A 45 6.11 26.96 -15.10
CA GLU A 45 7.28 26.39 -15.77
C GLU A 45 8.33 27.50 -15.87
N ILE A 46 9.51 27.28 -15.28
CA ILE A 46 10.64 28.18 -15.42
C ILE A 46 11.81 27.35 -15.94
N VAL A 47 12.17 27.64 -17.19
CA VAL A 47 13.25 27.06 -17.96
C VAL A 47 14.59 27.40 -17.30
N GLU A 48 15.41 26.38 -17.04
CA GLU A 48 16.83 26.54 -16.67
C GLU A 48 17.64 26.97 -17.89
N ASP A 49 18.29 28.13 -17.82
CA ASP A 49 19.38 28.53 -18.73
C ASP A 49 20.62 28.75 -17.84
N ASP A 50 21.58 27.83 -17.95
CA ASP A 50 22.91 27.90 -17.31
C ASP A 50 23.96 28.21 -18.40
N PRO A 51 25.03 28.97 -18.07
CA PRO A 51 25.53 30.04 -18.92
C PRO A 51 26.80 29.68 -19.69
N ALA A 52 27.18 30.58 -20.60
CA ALA A 52 28.58 30.83 -20.95
C ALA A 52 28.80 32.35 -20.95
N PRO A 53 29.99 32.85 -20.57
CA PRO A 53 31.01 32.99 -21.60
C PRO A 53 32.47 32.85 -21.15
N SER A 54 33.30 32.64 -22.18
CA SER A 54 34.75 32.68 -22.20
C SER A 54 35.34 34.06 -21.84
N ALA A 55 36.60 34.01 -21.43
CA ALA A 55 37.49 35.10 -21.08
C ALA A 55 37.83 36.07 -22.25
N ASP A 56 38.11 37.35 -21.92
CA ASP A 56 39.34 38.02 -22.37
C ASP A 56 39.68 39.33 -21.60
N GLY A 57 40.99 39.48 -21.32
CA GLY A 57 41.85 40.69 -21.35
C GLY A 57 41.54 42.06 -20.70
N ALA A 58 42.46 42.49 -19.80
CA ALA A 58 43.13 43.82 -19.67
C ALA A 58 42.27 45.07 -19.31
N THR A 59 42.65 46.08 -18.51
CA THR A 59 43.88 46.58 -17.86
C THR A 59 43.52 47.76 -16.93
N ASP A 60 44.39 48.01 -15.93
CA ASP A 60 44.82 49.32 -15.37
C ASP A 60 43.94 50.14 -14.39
N GLY A 61 44.51 50.32 -13.19
CA GLY A 61 44.85 51.64 -12.63
C GLY A 61 43.72 52.57 -12.16
N GLY A 62 43.49 52.62 -10.84
CA GLY A 62 42.74 53.72 -10.25
C GLY A 62 42.49 53.55 -8.76
N ALA A 63 43.41 54.03 -7.93
CA ALA A 63 43.15 54.27 -6.52
C ALA A 63 42.07 55.35 -6.40
N GLY A 64 40.89 54.96 -5.91
CA GLY A 64 39.82 55.84 -5.50
C GLY A 64 39.35 55.44 -4.11
N GLU A 65 39.47 56.36 -3.17
CA GLU A 65 38.92 56.31 -1.81
C GLU A 65 37.44 55.86 -1.77
N PRO A 66 36.98 55.26 -0.66
CA PRO A 66 35.67 54.63 -0.56
C PRO A 66 34.58 55.69 -0.68
N SER A 67 34.03 55.82 -1.88
CA SER A 67 32.83 56.63 -2.10
C SER A 67 31.68 55.89 -1.45
N SER A 68 31.18 56.49 -0.36
CA SER A 68 29.82 56.36 0.17
C SER A 68 29.00 55.24 -0.45
N GLU A 69 28.81 54.15 0.30
CA GLU A 69 27.88 53.08 -0.02
C GLU A 69 26.57 53.69 -0.56
N ASP A 70 26.29 53.49 -1.84
CA ASP A 70 25.05 53.95 -2.44
C ASP A 70 23.93 53.15 -1.76
N PRO A 71 23.09 53.80 -0.91
CA PRO A 71 22.12 53.08 -0.08
C PRO A 71 21.14 52.28 -0.94
N SER A 72 20.95 52.68 -2.21
CA SER A 72 20.15 51.96 -3.19
C SER A 72 20.75 50.59 -3.57
N ALA A 73 22.06 50.52 -3.78
CA ALA A 73 22.76 49.28 -4.12
C ALA A 73 22.79 48.30 -2.94
N ALA A 74 23.00 48.81 -1.72
CA ALA A 74 22.94 48.00 -0.51
C ALA A 74 21.54 47.42 -0.25
N LEU A 75 20.47 48.19 -0.54
CA LEU A 75 19.10 47.71 -0.45
C LEU A 75 18.79 46.65 -1.52
N GLN A 76 19.28 46.83 -2.76
CA GLN A 76 19.09 45.84 -3.83
C GLN A 76 19.77 44.51 -3.49
N ALA A 77 21.01 44.54 -3.00
CA ALA A 77 21.73 43.34 -2.58
C ALA A 77 20.99 42.58 -1.47
N GLN A 78 20.40 43.30 -0.49
CA GLN A 78 19.57 42.69 0.54
C GLN A 78 18.28 42.09 -0.03
N LEU A 79 17.63 42.73 -1.00
CA LEU A 79 16.45 42.17 -1.64
C LEU A 79 16.78 40.89 -2.42
N ASP A 80 17.89 40.87 -3.14
CA ASP A 80 18.34 39.72 -3.91
C ASP A 80 18.72 38.55 -2.99
N GLU A 81 19.46 38.82 -1.89
CA GLU A 81 19.78 37.84 -0.85
C GLU A 81 18.51 37.23 -0.24
N ARG A 82 17.56 38.09 0.16
CA ARG A 82 16.28 37.63 0.74
C ARG A 82 15.45 36.85 -0.27
N THR A 83 15.47 37.24 -1.54
CA THR A 83 14.76 36.51 -2.61
C THR A 83 15.39 35.14 -2.84
N ALA A 84 16.72 35.06 -2.88
CA ALA A 84 17.43 33.79 -2.99
C ALA A 84 17.17 32.87 -1.78
N ASP A 85 17.15 33.43 -0.57
CA ASP A 85 16.79 32.68 0.64
C ASP A 85 15.35 32.16 0.59
N LEU A 86 14.40 32.98 0.17
CA LEU A 86 13.00 32.58 0.02
C LEU A 86 12.85 31.48 -1.04
N GLN A 87 13.54 31.61 -2.18
CA GLN A 87 13.54 30.58 -3.22
C GLN A 87 14.10 29.26 -2.68
N ARG A 88 15.24 29.30 -1.98
CA ARG A 88 15.85 28.13 -1.35
C ARG A 88 14.92 27.46 -0.35
N VAL A 89 14.36 28.21 0.60
CA VAL A 89 13.42 27.68 1.60
C VAL A 89 12.15 27.13 0.93
N SER A 90 11.66 27.77 -0.12
CA SER A 90 10.50 27.27 -0.88
C SER A 90 10.79 25.93 -1.55
N ALA A 91 11.99 25.76 -2.13
CA ALA A 91 12.42 24.51 -2.75
C ALA A 91 12.62 23.40 -1.70
N GLU A 92 13.23 23.72 -0.57
CA GLU A 92 13.38 22.80 0.57
C GLU A 92 12.01 22.34 1.09
N PHE A 93 11.04 23.26 1.23
CA PHE A 93 9.69 22.94 1.67
C PHE A 93 8.93 22.08 0.65
N ALA A 94 9.06 22.37 -0.65
CA ALA A 94 8.48 21.54 -1.71
C ALA A 94 9.05 20.11 -1.68
N ASN A 95 10.36 19.97 -1.52
CA ASN A 95 11.02 18.67 -1.38
C ASN A 95 10.59 17.93 -0.12
N TYR A 96 10.52 18.63 1.02
CA TYR A 96 10.02 18.08 2.27
C TYR A 96 8.58 17.55 2.12
N ARG A 97 7.68 18.35 1.54
CA ARG A 97 6.27 17.95 1.33
C ARG A 97 6.17 16.68 0.47
N ARG A 98 6.89 16.63 -0.65
CA ARG A 98 6.93 15.44 -1.52
C ARG A 98 7.46 14.21 -0.78
N ARG A 99 8.46 14.39 0.11
CA ARG A 99 8.99 13.31 0.94
C ARG A 99 7.95 12.81 1.94
N VAL A 100 7.34 13.71 2.70
CA VAL A 100 6.33 13.36 3.71
C VAL A 100 5.14 12.62 3.09
N GLU A 101 4.69 13.04 1.91
CA GLU A 101 3.57 12.36 1.24
C GLU A 101 3.93 10.92 0.84
N ARG A 102 5.13 10.71 0.27
CA ARG A 102 5.63 9.36 -0.04
C ARG A 102 5.79 8.50 1.20
N ASP A 103 6.32 9.06 2.28
CA ASP A 103 6.51 8.33 3.54
C ASP A 103 5.14 7.94 4.15
N ARG A 104 4.16 8.85 4.09
CA ARG A 104 2.78 8.59 4.52
C ARG A 104 2.17 7.44 3.74
N GLN A 105 2.30 7.45 2.41
CA GLN A 105 1.78 6.37 1.56
C GLN A 105 2.45 5.03 1.91
N THR A 106 3.78 5.04 2.09
CA THR A 106 4.55 3.84 2.47
C THR A 106 4.09 3.27 3.82
N ILE A 107 3.78 4.13 4.80
CA ILE A 107 3.24 3.71 6.10
C ILE A 107 1.87 3.05 5.93
N ILE A 108 0.98 3.66 5.13
CA ILE A 108 -0.36 3.11 4.85
C ILE A 108 -0.24 1.73 4.19
N ASP A 109 0.61 1.59 3.18
CA ASP A 109 0.78 0.33 2.45
C ASP A 109 1.43 -0.74 3.30
N THR A 110 2.35 -0.37 4.19
CA THR A 110 2.94 -1.31 5.15
C THR A 110 1.92 -1.78 6.17
N ALA A 111 1.10 -0.89 6.71
CA ALA A 111 0.05 -1.22 7.68
C ALA A 111 -1.07 -2.08 7.05
N LYS A 112 -1.46 -1.78 5.80
CA LYS A 112 -2.37 -2.65 5.04
C LYS A 112 -1.74 -4.02 4.81
N GLY A 113 -0.48 -4.05 4.37
CA GLY A 113 0.25 -5.27 4.10
C GLY A 113 0.31 -6.20 5.32
N SER A 114 0.56 -5.68 6.52
CA SER A 114 0.60 -6.52 7.73
C SER A 114 -0.74 -7.19 8.03
N VAL A 115 -1.86 -6.45 7.90
CA VAL A 115 -3.21 -7.01 8.12
C VAL A 115 -3.55 -8.04 7.03
N LEU A 116 -3.23 -7.74 5.77
CA LEU A 116 -3.47 -8.64 4.65
C LEU A 116 -2.68 -9.95 4.84
N THR A 117 -1.41 -9.88 5.27
CA THR A 117 -0.59 -11.07 5.56
C THR A 117 -1.21 -11.96 6.63
N GLU A 118 -1.78 -11.40 7.69
CA GLU A 118 -2.47 -12.18 8.72
C GLU A 118 -3.73 -12.87 8.15
N LEU A 119 -4.51 -12.16 7.32
CA LEU A 119 -5.70 -12.73 6.66
C LEU A 119 -5.37 -13.89 5.71
N LEU A 120 -4.15 -13.96 5.15
CA LEU A 120 -3.73 -15.06 4.30
C LEU A 120 -3.78 -16.42 5.01
N THR A 121 -3.64 -16.46 6.33
CA THR A 121 -3.78 -17.71 7.10
C THR A 121 -5.18 -18.32 6.95
N ILE A 122 -6.21 -17.47 6.94
CA ILE A 122 -7.60 -17.89 6.71
C ILE A 122 -7.78 -18.38 5.27
N VAL A 123 -7.13 -17.71 4.31
CA VAL A 123 -7.15 -18.14 2.90
C VAL A 123 -6.52 -19.52 2.76
N ASP A 124 -5.41 -19.79 3.45
CA ASP A 124 -4.76 -21.10 3.42
C ASP A 124 -5.67 -22.21 3.95
N ASP A 125 -6.42 -21.94 5.02
CA ASP A 125 -7.39 -22.90 5.56
C ASP A 125 -8.54 -23.16 4.58
N LEU A 126 -9.01 -22.12 3.88
CA LEU A 126 -10.01 -22.27 2.83
C LEU A 126 -9.46 -23.05 1.62
N GLU A 127 -8.21 -22.84 1.23
CA GLU A 127 -7.56 -23.62 0.17
C GLU A 127 -7.39 -25.08 0.58
N ARG A 128 -7.03 -25.35 1.83
CA ARG A 128 -6.98 -26.70 2.39
C ARG A 128 -8.35 -27.36 2.37
N ALA A 129 -9.40 -26.67 2.83
CA ALA A 129 -10.77 -27.17 2.79
C ALA A 129 -11.23 -27.46 1.35
N ARG A 130 -10.88 -26.59 0.39
CA ARG A 130 -11.13 -26.83 -1.04
C ARG A 130 -10.44 -28.08 -1.54
N ALA A 131 -9.17 -28.30 -1.17
CA ALA A 131 -8.41 -29.49 -1.57
C ALA A 131 -9.00 -30.79 -0.99
N HIS A 132 -9.71 -30.73 0.14
CA HIS A 132 -10.43 -31.87 0.73
C HIS A 132 -11.86 -32.07 0.19
N GLY A 133 -12.34 -31.19 -0.69
CA GLY A 133 -13.69 -31.26 -1.25
C GLY A 133 -14.77 -30.58 -0.40
N ASP A 134 -14.40 -29.94 0.71
CA ASP A 134 -15.36 -29.28 1.62
C ASP A 134 -15.99 -28.01 1.03
N LEU A 135 -15.40 -27.48 -0.07
CA LEU A 135 -15.83 -26.25 -0.75
C LEU A 135 -16.34 -26.48 -2.19
N GLU A 136 -16.79 -27.69 -2.54
CA GLU A 136 -17.33 -27.96 -3.88
C GLU A 136 -18.68 -27.28 -4.14
N GLU A 137 -19.54 -27.20 -3.11
CA GLU A 137 -20.90 -26.64 -3.19
C GLU A 137 -21.33 -25.95 -1.88
N GLY A 138 -22.45 -25.22 -1.92
CA GLY A 138 -23.10 -24.65 -0.73
C GLY A 138 -22.61 -23.28 -0.27
N PRO A 139 -23.08 -22.79 0.90
CA PRO A 139 -22.82 -21.43 1.38
C PRO A 139 -21.35 -21.15 1.66
N LEU A 140 -20.59 -22.17 2.08
CA LEU A 140 -19.19 -22.02 2.45
C LEU A 140 -18.29 -21.75 1.23
N LYS A 141 -18.59 -22.37 0.08
CA LYS A 141 -17.96 -22.05 -1.20
C LYS A 141 -18.17 -20.58 -1.57
N ALA A 142 -19.42 -20.10 -1.54
CA ALA A 142 -19.75 -18.73 -1.87
C ALA A 142 -19.06 -17.72 -0.92
N PHE A 143 -18.89 -18.09 0.35
CA PHE A 143 -18.13 -17.32 1.32
C PHE A 143 -16.64 -17.26 0.98
N ALA A 144 -16.03 -18.40 0.66
CA ALA A 144 -14.62 -18.48 0.25
C ALA A 144 -14.36 -17.66 -1.02
N ASP A 145 -15.22 -17.79 -2.03
CA ASP A 145 -15.13 -17.02 -3.28
C ASP A 145 -15.27 -15.51 -3.04
N ARG A 146 -16.14 -15.12 -2.08
CA ARG A 146 -16.28 -13.71 -1.67
C ARG A 146 -15.01 -13.21 -0.97
N ILE A 147 -14.36 -14.00 -0.13
CA ILE A 147 -13.08 -13.62 0.49
C ILE A 147 -12.02 -13.38 -0.59
N HIS A 148 -11.87 -14.30 -1.54
CA HIS A 148 -10.93 -14.11 -2.66
C HIS A 148 -11.26 -12.85 -3.48
N SER A 149 -12.54 -12.60 -3.77
CA SER A 149 -12.97 -11.39 -4.48
C SER A 149 -12.66 -10.11 -3.71
N VAL A 150 -12.81 -10.11 -2.38
CA VAL A 150 -12.48 -8.95 -1.55
C VAL A 150 -10.98 -8.71 -1.56
N LEU A 151 -10.16 -9.74 -1.39
CA LEU A 151 -8.70 -9.63 -1.46
C LEU A 151 -8.23 -9.10 -2.82
N ALA A 152 -8.78 -9.64 -3.92
CA ALA A 152 -8.51 -9.15 -5.27
C ALA A 152 -8.90 -7.66 -5.44
N SER A 153 -10.05 -7.24 -4.89
CA SER A 153 -10.46 -5.83 -4.92
C SER A 153 -9.54 -4.90 -4.13
N GLN A 154 -8.83 -5.44 -3.12
CA GLN A 154 -7.81 -4.71 -2.37
C GLN A 154 -6.45 -4.75 -3.07
N GLY A 155 -6.34 -5.30 -4.28
CA GLY A 155 -5.09 -5.39 -5.04
C GLY A 155 -4.16 -6.53 -4.58
N VAL A 156 -4.71 -7.54 -3.89
CA VAL A 156 -3.97 -8.75 -3.53
C VAL A 156 -4.06 -9.77 -4.66
N GLU A 157 -2.92 -10.22 -5.15
CA GLU A 157 -2.82 -11.15 -6.27
C GLU A 157 -2.03 -12.39 -5.86
N PRO A 158 -2.55 -13.60 -6.14
CA PRO A 158 -1.79 -14.83 -5.97
C PRO A 158 -0.70 -14.95 -7.05
N PHE A 159 0.37 -15.68 -6.76
CA PHE A 159 1.38 -16.06 -7.74
C PHE A 159 2.05 -17.40 -7.37
N GLY A 160 2.77 -17.95 -8.33
CA GLY A 160 3.49 -19.22 -8.19
C GLY A 160 2.56 -20.39 -8.53
N GLU A 161 2.31 -20.58 -9.83
CA GLU A 161 1.59 -21.73 -10.36
C GLU A 161 2.58 -22.84 -10.80
N GLU A 162 2.12 -24.09 -10.80
CA GLU A 162 2.97 -25.21 -11.23
C GLU A 162 3.46 -24.99 -12.67
N GLY A 163 4.78 -25.07 -12.86
CA GLY A 163 5.43 -24.82 -14.16
C GLY A 163 5.91 -23.38 -14.38
N ASP A 164 5.60 -22.42 -13.50
CA ASP A 164 6.19 -21.09 -13.57
C ASP A 164 7.72 -21.14 -13.38
N PRO A 165 8.49 -20.15 -13.90
CA PRO A 165 9.92 -20.04 -13.61
C PRO A 165 10.16 -19.84 -12.10
N PHE A 166 11.13 -20.56 -11.55
CA PHE A 166 11.55 -20.33 -10.17
C PHE A 166 12.29 -19.00 -10.04
N ASP A 167 11.99 -18.26 -8.97
CA ASP A 167 12.55 -16.95 -8.68
C ASP A 167 12.81 -16.88 -7.17
N PRO A 168 14.08 -16.91 -6.73
CA PRO A 168 14.44 -16.89 -5.31
C PRO A 168 13.94 -15.65 -4.54
N SER A 169 13.56 -14.57 -5.22
CA SER A 169 13.07 -13.34 -4.58
C SER A 169 11.62 -13.45 -4.12
N VAL A 170 10.83 -14.36 -4.72
CA VAL A 170 9.39 -14.53 -4.45
C VAL A 170 8.99 -15.97 -4.14
N HIS A 171 9.85 -16.94 -4.43
CA HIS A 171 9.62 -18.36 -4.20
C HIS A 171 10.54 -18.92 -3.11
N GLU A 172 9.96 -19.69 -2.19
CA GLU A 172 10.66 -20.43 -1.14
C GLU A 172 10.66 -21.92 -1.50
N ALA A 173 11.81 -22.41 -1.96
CA ALA A 173 11.99 -23.82 -2.30
C ALA A 173 12.11 -24.68 -1.03
N VAL A 174 11.13 -25.53 -0.78
CA VAL A 174 11.15 -26.52 0.32
C VAL A 174 11.93 -27.76 -0.08
N GLN A 175 11.86 -28.11 -1.35
CA GLN A 175 12.54 -29.25 -1.93
C GLN A 175 13.03 -28.88 -3.33
N ASP A 176 14.25 -29.27 -3.66
CA ASP A 176 14.85 -29.07 -4.97
C ASP A 176 15.15 -30.44 -5.60
N GLU A 177 14.41 -30.74 -6.66
CA GLU A 177 14.52 -31.93 -7.49
C GLU A 177 15.06 -31.58 -8.89
N SER A 178 15.52 -30.34 -9.10
CA SER A 178 15.96 -29.87 -10.41
C SER A 178 17.30 -30.46 -10.80
N GLU A 179 17.37 -30.99 -12.03
CA GLU A 179 18.60 -31.55 -12.61
C GLU A 179 19.19 -30.64 -13.71
N GLY A 180 18.51 -29.52 -14.04
CA GLY A 180 18.81 -28.63 -15.15
C GLY A 180 19.18 -27.20 -14.74
N SER A 181 19.45 -26.35 -15.75
CA SER A 181 19.85 -24.95 -15.54
C SER A 181 18.66 -23.98 -15.42
N GLU A 182 17.43 -24.44 -15.70
CA GLU A 182 16.21 -23.64 -15.68
C GLU A 182 15.21 -24.25 -14.70
N PRO A 183 15.35 -23.98 -13.39
CA PRO A 183 14.43 -24.50 -12.38
C PRO A 183 13.03 -23.93 -12.57
N VAL A 184 12.02 -24.80 -12.54
CA VAL A 184 10.61 -24.42 -12.59
C VAL A 184 9.89 -24.86 -11.33
N LEU A 185 8.73 -24.26 -11.07
CA LEU A 185 7.89 -24.65 -9.96
C LEU A 185 7.34 -26.06 -10.20
N GLY A 186 7.62 -26.95 -9.26
CA GLY A 186 6.97 -28.25 -9.11
C GLY A 186 5.64 -28.08 -8.38
N THR A 187 5.42 -28.85 -7.32
CA THR A 187 4.20 -28.79 -6.51
C THR A 187 4.16 -27.50 -5.69
N ILE A 188 3.01 -26.83 -5.67
CA ILE A 188 2.79 -25.66 -4.81
C ILE A 188 2.24 -26.12 -3.47
N LEU A 189 3.05 -26.06 -2.41
CA LEU A 189 2.63 -26.42 -1.04
C LEU A 189 1.81 -25.30 -0.40
N ARG A 190 2.14 -24.05 -0.72
CA ARG A 190 1.40 -22.86 -0.28
C ARG A 190 1.59 -21.73 -1.28
N LYS A 191 0.48 -21.13 -1.74
CA LYS A 191 0.56 -20.03 -2.70
C LYS A 191 1.21 -18.77 -2.13
N GLY A 192 1.92 -18.07 -3.01
CA GLY A 192 2.46 -16.74 -2.76
C GLY A 192 1.42 -15.67 -3.04
N TYR A 193 1.54 -14.54 -2.35
CA TYR A 193 0.63 -13.41 -2.52
C TYR A 193 1.40 -12.09 -2.52
N ARG A 194 1.02 -11.17 -3.40
CA ARG A 194 1.57 -9.81 -3.51
C ARG A 194 0.46 -8.76 -3.40
N HIS A 195 0.81 -7.55 -2.99
CA HIS A 195 -0.06 -6.38 -2.98
C HIS A 195 0.64 -5.23 -3.70
N GLY A 196 0.18 -4.89 -4.90
CA GLY A 196 0.91 -4.02 -5.82
C GLY A 196 2.31 -4.60 -6.12
N GLU A 197 3.35 -3.80 -5.90
CA GLU A 197 4.74 -4.21 -6.13
C GLU A 197 5.37 -4.98 -4.95
N ARG A 198 4.65 -5.09 -3.82
CA ARG A 198 5.19 -5.68 -2.59
C ARG A 198 4.72 -7.12 -2.42
N THR A 199 5.67 -8.04 -2.26
CA THR A 199 5.38 -9.41 -1.83
C THR A 199 4.89 -9.42 -0.38
N LEU A 200 3.69 -9.95 -0.14
CA LEU A 200 3.14 -10.15 1.21
C LEU A 200 3.69 -11.43 1.83
N ARG A 201 3.85 -12.47 1.01
CA ARG A 201 4.38 -13.78 1.39
C ARG A 201 4.88 -14.53 0.17
N SER A 202 6.02 -15.21 0.29
CA SER A 202 6.57 -16.08 -0.74
C SER A 202 5.71 -17.32 -0.97
N ALA A 203 5.70 -17.84 -2.21
CA ALA A 203 5.10 -19.14 -2.49
C ALA A 203 6.04 -20.23 -2.00
N MET A 204 5.50 -21.23 -1.30
CA MET A 204 6.25 -22.38 -0.82
C MET A 204 6.09 -23.52 -1.81
N VAL A 205 7.19 -23.96 -2.40
CA VAL A 205 7.18 -24.77 -3.62
C VAL A 205 8.20 -25.89 -3.56
N THR A 206 7.96 -26.98 -4.30
CA THR A 206 9.05 -27.82 -4.78
C THR A 206 9.57 -27.26 -6.10
N VAL A 207 10.85 -27.49 -6.39
CA VAL A 207 11.50 -27.05 -7.63
C VAL A 207 11.91 -28.30 -8.40
N ARG A 208 11.79 -28.28 -9.72
CA ARG A 208 12.18 -29.39 -10.62
C ARG A 208 12.82 -28.88 -11.90
#